data_AF-A0A3N6MUL9-F1
#
_entry.id   AF-A0A3N6MUL9-F1
#
_cell.length_a   1.000
_cell.length_b   1.000
_cell.length_c   1.000
_cell.angle_alpha   90.00
_cell.angle_beta   90.00
_cell.angle_gamma   90.00
#
_symmetry.space_group_name_H-M   'P 1'
#
loop_
_entity.id
_entity.type
_entity.pdbx_description
1 polymer ?
#
loop_
_entity_poly.entity_id
_entity_poly.type
_entity_poly.pdbx_seq_one_letter_code
_entity_poly.pdbx_strand_id
1 'polypeptide(L)'
;MKRSSPAPQTRRARRPPLSYSSWVVCPAFKARSPVTERFVTIQQSLRQPRNWRVGCTPPLYPWMKLAGRWIEHAGFEAGQRVKISVEHGRLTITAG
;
A
#
# COMPACT_ATOMS: atom_id res chain seq x y z
N MET A 1 44.86 0.11 56.64
CA MET A 1 45.20 -0.21 55.23
C MET A 1 44.27 -1.30 54.73
N LYS A 2 43.37 -0.97 53.78
CA LYS A 2 42.34 -1.89 53.25
C LYS A 2 42.96 -2.76 52.14
N ARG A 3 42.86 -4.09 52.23
CA ARG A 3 43.18 -5.01 51.12
C ARG A 3 41.86 -5.41 50.45
N SER A 4 41.69 -4.96 49.21
CA SER A 4 40.55 -5.23 48.35
C SER A 4 40.62 -6.67 47.83
N SER A 5 39.55 -7.46 48.01
CA SER A 5 39.35 -8.71 47.26
C SER A 5 38.97 -8.39 45.80
N PRO A 6 39.46 -9.14 44.80
CA PRO A 6 38.97 -8.98 43.44
C PRO A 6 37.62 -9.71 43.25
N ALA A 7 36.70 -9.06 42.56
CA ALA A 7 35.40 -9.59 42.17
C ALA A 7 35.52 -10.76 41.16
N PRO A 8 34.54 -11.69 41.13
CA PRO A 8 34.57 -12.82 40.19
C PRO A 8 34.36 -12.33 38.75
N GLN A 9 35.25 -12.77 37.85
CA GLN A 9 35.15 -12.52 36.42
C GLN A 9 33.93 -13.27 35.85
N THR A 10 32.82 -12.56 35.67
CA THR A 10 31.70 -13.02 34.83
C THR A 10 32.17 -13.21 33.40
N ARG A 11 32.21 -14.46 32.93
CA ARG A 11 32.32 -14.83 31.52
C ARG A 11 31.27 -14.05 30.72
N ARG A 12 31.69 -13.06 29.94
CA ARG A 12 30.86 -12.48 28.88
C ARG A 12 30.55 -13.59 27.88
N ALA A 13 29.31 -14.09 27.91
CA ALA A 13 28.78 -14.93 26.85
C ALA A 13 28.93 -14.17 25.53
N ARG A 14 29.73 -14.72 24.62
CA ARG A 14 29.86 -14.21 23.25
C ARG A 14 28.48 -14.32 22.61
N ARG A 15 27.84 -13.19 22.29
CA ARG A 15 26.63 -13.17 21.47
C ARG A 15 26.98 -13.77 20.10
N PRO A 16 26.28 -14.79 19.59
CA PRO A 16 26.48 -15.21 18.21
C PRO A 16 26.03 -14.09 17.26
N PRO A 17 26.72 -13.90 16.11
CA PRO A 17 26.32 -12.90 15.14
C PRO A 17 24.94 -13.25 14.56
N LEU A 18 24.07 -12.25 14.45
CA LEU A 18 22.80 -12.37 13.74
C LEU A 18 23.11 -12.63 12.26
N SER A 19 23.13 -13.91 11.89
CA SER A 19 23.15 -14.34 10.49
C SER A 19 21.84 -13.92 9.86
N TYR A 20 21.89 -12.84 9.09
CA TYR A 20 20.81 -12.35 8.26
C TYR A 20 20.62 -13.29 7.06
N SER A 21 20.06 -14.47 7.33
CA SER A 21 19.66 -15.42 6.30
C SER A 21 18.49 -16.24 6.82
N SER A 22 17.34 -15.59 6.92
CA SER A 22 16.07 -16.28 6.92
C SER A 22 15.13 -15.47 6.04
N TRP A 23 15.29 -15.68 4.73
CA TRP A 23 14.21 -15.37 3.81
C TRP A 23 13.06 -16.29 4.22
N VAL A 24 12.06 -15.71 4.90
CA VAL A 24 10.74 -16.32 5.00
C VAL A 24 10.28 -16.53 3.57
N VAL A 25 10.35 -17.78 3.10
CA VAL A 25 9.73 -18.19 1.85
C VAL A 25 8.24 -17.99 2.08
N CYS A 26 7.70 -16.89 1.58
CA CYS A 26 6.27 -16.73 1.44
C CYS A 26 5.78 -17.97 0.69
N PRO A 27 4.85 -18.77 1.24
CA PRO A 27 4.36 -19.96 0.57
C PRO A 27 3.89 -19.56 -0.83
N ALA A 28 4.27 -20.38 -1.83
CA ALA A 28 3.91 -20.16 -3.22
C ALA A 28 2.40 -19.85 -3.29
N PHE A 29 2.09 -18.59 -3.62
CA PHE A 29 0.72 -18.20 -3.92
C PHE A 29 0.30 -19.10 -5.08
N LYS A 30 -0.54 -20.11 -4.79
CA LYS A 30 -1.28 -20.82 -5.84
C LYS A 30 -1.81 -19.74 -6.76
N ALA A 31 -1.46 -19.82 -8.05
CA ALA A 31 -1.85 -18.82 -9.03
C ALA A 31 -3.37 -18.68 -8.96
N ARG A 32 -3.84 -17.61 -8.30
CA ARG A 32 -5.26 -17.29 -8.30
C ARG A 32 -5.58 -17.00 -9.75
N SER A 33 -6.66 -17.60 -10.26
CA SER A 33 -7.14 -17.32 -11.61
C SER A 33 -7.16 -15.81 -11.83
N PRO A 34 -6.83 -15.33 -13.04
CA PRO A 34 -6.87 -13.91 -13.35
C PRO A 34 -8.20 -13.36 -12.89
N VAL A 35 -8.16 -12.30 -12.09
CA VAL A 35 -9.37 -11.69 -11.59
C VAL A 35 -10.02 -11.00 -12.79
N THR A 36 -11.13 -11.56 -13.26
CA THR A 36 -11.85 -11.08 -14.44
C THR A 36 -12.76 -9.90 -14.13
N GLU A 37 -13.22 -9.77 -12.87
CA GLU A 37 -14.19 -8.74 -12.47
C GLU A 37 -13.96 -8.26 -11.03
N ARG A 38 -14.22 -6.97 -10.79
CA ARG A 38 -14.17 -6.33 -9.47
C ARG A 38 -15.32 -5.33 -9.33
N PHE A 39 -16.01 -5.40 -8.20
CA PHE A 39 -17.00 -4.39 -7.83
C PHE A 39 -16.34 -3.32 -6.96
N VAL A 40 -16.57 -2.06 -7.33
CA VAL A 40 -16.19 -0.90 -6.52
C VAL A 40 -17.43 -0.05 -6.27
N THR A 41 -17.50 0.51 -5.06
CA THR A 41 -18.59 1.41 -4.69
C THR A 41 -18.19 2.85 -4.98
N ILE A 42 -19.07 3.58 -5.65
CA ILE A 42 -18.92 5.03 -5.79
C ILE A 42 -19.16 5.64 -4.41
N GLN A 43 -18.12 6.30 -3.91
CA GLN A 43 -18.13 7.02 -2.63
C GLN A 43 -18.35 8.51 -2.88
N GLN A 44 -18.68 9.24 -1.83
CA GLN A 44 -18.72 10.70 -1.84
C GLN A 44 -17.49 11.26 -1.12
N SER A 45 -16.95 12.37 -1.61
CA SER A 45 -15.88 13.10 -0.96
C SER A 45 -16.16 14.60 -1.01
N LEU A 46 -15.71 15.31 0.01
CA LEU A 46 -15.71 16.77 0.04
C LEU A 46 -14.61 17.28 -0.90
N ARG A 47 -14.96 18.17 -1.82
CA ARG A 47 -13.94 18.84 -2.62
C ARG A 47 -13.15 19.75 -1.70
N GLN A 48 -11.88 19.41 -1.43
CA GLN A 48 -11.00 20.26 -0.63
C GLN A 48 -10.93 21.64 -1.32
N PRO A 49 -11.57 22.68 -0.76
CA PRO A 49 -11.69 23.94 -1.46
C PRO A 49 -10.36 24.69 -1.33
N ARG A 50 -9.83 25.21 -2.45
CA ARG A 50 -8.60 26.04 -2.43
C ARG A 50 -8.78 27.34 -1.63
N ASN A 51 -10.01 27.88 -1.60
CA ASN A 51 -10.40 29.03 -0.78
C ASN A 51 -11.65 28.68 0.01
N TRP A 52 -11.49 28.35 1.29
CA TRP A 52 -12.62 28.20 2.21
C TRP A 52 -13.24 29.58 2.43
N ARG A 53 -14.34 29.89 1.73
CA ARG A 53 -15.20 31.00 2.13
C ARG A 53 -15.96 30.54 3.36
N VAL A 54 -15.70 31.18 4.49
CA VAL A 54 -16.39 30.93 5.77
C VAL A 54 -17.90 31.02 5.51
N GLY A 55 -18.62 29.91 5.69
CA GLY A 55 -20.09 29.86 5.59
C GLY A 55 -20.68 29.02 4.45
N CYS A 56 -19.89 28.48 3.51
CA CYS A 56 -20.40 27.56 2.48
C CYS A 56 -19.86 26.14 2.65
N THR A 57 -20.73 25.16 2.86
CA THR A 57 -20.38 23.73 2.77
C THR A 57 -19.97 23.42 1.32
N PRO A 58 -18.77 22.88 1.06
CA PRO A 58 -18.35 22.58 -0.30
C PRO A 58 -19.19 21.44 -0.90
N PRO A 59 -19.42 21.43 -2.23
CA PRO A 59 -20.17 20.37 -2.88
C PRO A 59 -19.43 19.03 -2.74
N LEU A 60 -20.21 17.97 -2.51
CA LEU A 60 -19.73 16.59 -2.57
C LEU A 60 -19.56 16.19 -4.04
N TYR A 61 -18.56 15.35 -4.31
CA TYR A 61 -18.37 14.74 -5.62
C TYR A 61 -18.26 13.22 -5.52
N PRO A 62 -18.72 12.48 -6.55
CA PRO A 62 -18.54 11.04 -6.62
C PRO A 62 -17.08 10.70 -6.90
N TRP A 63 -16.56 9.68 -6.23
CA TRP A 63 -15.21 9.16 -6.47
C TRP A 63 -15.14 7.66 -6.23
N MET A 64 -14.13 7.02 -6.82
CA MET A 64 -13.82 5.60 -6.58
C MET A 64 -12.31 5.40 -6.66
N LYS A 65 -11.81 4.35 -6.01
CA LYS A 65 -10.39 3.97 -6.03
C LYS A 65 -10.23 2.59 -6.68
N LEU A 66 -9.44 2.54 -7.76
CA LEU A 66 -8.94 1.29 -8.33
C LEU A 66 -7.52 1.08 -7.80
N ALA A 67 -7.29 -0.02 -7.07
CA ALA A 67 -5.96 -0.35 -6.55
C ALA A 67 -5.75 -1.87 -6.45
N GLY A 68 -4.50 -2.29 -6.56
CA GLY A 68 -4.04 -3.67 -6.34
C GLY A 68 -3.45 -4.34 -7.58
N ARG A 69 -2.79 -5.49 -7.37
CA ARG A 69 -2.07 -6.25 -8.42
C ARG A 69 -2.94 -6.68 -9.62
N TRP A 70 -4.26 -6.69 -9.47
CA TRP A 70 -5.16 -7.03 -10.58
C TRP A 70 -5.13 -5.98 -11.70
N ILE A 71 -4.74 -4.73 -11.40
CA ILE A 71 -4.56 -3.66 -12.38
C ILE A 71 -3.30 -3.93 -13.23
N GLU A 72 -2.21 -4.34 -12.58
CA GLU A 72 -0.97 -4.78 -13.26
C GLU A 72 -1.26 -6.00 -14.15
N HIS A 73 -1.99 -6.99 -13.64
CA HIS A 73 -2.38 -8.17 -14.42
C HIS A 73 -3.29 -7.84 -15.61
N ALA A 74 -4.01 -6.71 -15.58
CA ALA A 74 -4.80 -6.21 -16.70
C ALA A 74 -3.95 -5.42 -17.73
N GLY A 75 -2.64 -5.32 -17.52
CA GLY A 75 -1.68 -4.68 -18.44
C GLY A 75 -1.50 -3.19 -18.22
N PHE A 76 -1.88 -2.65 -17.05
CA PHE A 76 -1.63 -1.26 -16.70
C PHE A 76 -0.39 -1.12 -15.84
N GLU A 77 0.44 -0.13 -16.16
CA GLU A 77 1.71 0.13 -15.47
C GLU A 77 1.68 1.41 -14.62
N ALA A 78 2.51 1.45 -13.59
CA ALA A 78 2.68 2.65 -12.77
C ALA A 78 3.25 3.81 -13.60
N GLY A 79 2.63 4.99 -13.50
CA GLY A 79 3.02 6.16 -14.29
C GLY A 79 2.52 6.15 -15.74
N GLN A 80 1.82 5.10 -16.18
CA GLN A 80 1.22 5.06 -17.51
C GLN A 80 0.11 6.09 -17.64
N ARG A 81 0.08 6.79 -18.77
CA ARG A 81 -1.06 7.62 -19.15
C ARG A 81 -2.16 6.73 -19.70
N VAL A 82 -3.37 6.85 -19.15
CA VAL A 82 -4.55 6.09 -19.60
C VAL A 82 -5.57 7.01 -20.26
N LYS A 83 -6.38 6.44 -21.15
CA LYS A 83 -7.55 7.09 -21.72
C LYS A 83 -8.80 6.65 -20.97
N ILE A 84 -9.66 7.60 -20.63
CA ILE A 84 -10.98 7.34 -20.07
C ILE A 84 -12.02 7.84 -21.07
N SER A 85 -12.81 6.93 -21.61
CA SER A 85 -13.98 7.27 -22.43
C SER A 85 -15.22 7.28 -21.54
N VAL A 86 -16.02 8.35 -21.65
CA VAL A 86 -17.18 8.58 -20.79
C VAL A 86 -18.44 8.51 -21.63
N GLU A 87 -19.36 7.65 -21.23
CA GLU A 87 -20.70 7.54 -21.77
C GLU A 87 -21.73 7.52 -20.64
N HIS A 88 -23.00 7.67 -20.98
CA HIS A 88 -24.06 7.59 -19.98
C HIS A 88 -24.07 6.19 -19.32
N GLY A 89 -23.83 6.14 -18.00
CA GLY A 89 -23.77 4.91 -17.23
C GLY A 89 -22.53 4.03 -17.47
N ARG A 90 -21.54 4.49 -18.25
CA ARG A 90 -20.37 3.67 -18.61
C ARG A 90 -19.07 4.48 -18.63
N LEU A 91 -18.05 3.93 -17.96
CA LEU A 91 -16.68 4.43 -18.02
C LEU A 91 -15.78 3.32 -18.58
N THR A 92 -15.06 3.60 -19.66
CA THR A 92 -14.11 2.66 -20.27
C THR A 92 -12.70 3.20 -20.09
N ILE A 93 -11.85 2.46 -19.37
CA ILE A 93 -10.45 2.79 -19.11
C ILE A 93 -9.58 1.93 -20.02
N THR A 94 -8.73 2.55 -20.84
CA THR A 94 -7.81 1.83 -21.73
C THR A 94 -6.39 2.33 -21.56
N ALA A 95 -5.42 1.41 -21.71
CA ALA A 95 -4.03 1.75 -21.91
C ALA A 95 -3.90 2.74 -23.08
N GLY A 96 -3.11 3.80 -22.87
CA GLY A 96 -2.82 4.83 -23.88
C GLY A 96 -1.67 4.44 -24.80
#